data_AF-A0A2D4NR43-F1
#
_entry.id   AF-A0A2D4NR43-F1
#
_cell.length_a   1.000
_cell.length_b   1.000
_cell.length_c   1.000
_cell.angle_alpha   90.00
_cell.angle_beta   90.00
_cell.angle_gamma   90.00
#
_symmetry.space_group_name_H-M   'P 1'
#
loop_
_entity.id
_entity.type
_entity.pdbx_description
1 polymer ?
#
loop_
_entity_poly.entity_id
_entity_poly.type
_entity_poly.pdbx_seq_one_letter_code
_entity_poly.pdbx_strand_id
1 'polypeptide(L)'
;SWSRIDMVWISAELLSNIQDIDIGTSTWADHNPIMVVWKGQQKKSRWPLNNMILKEDNFKIKMEKELVFFFKENKKEDTSLQNLWDTMKAYTRGMIIDYT
;
A
#
# COMPACT_ATOMS: atom_id res chain seq x y z
N SER A 1 17.10 27.17 34.04
CA SER A 1 17.23 26.79 32.62
C SER A 1 16.04 25.95 32.25
N TRP A 2 15.51 26.07 31.03
CA TRP A 2 14.45 25.19 30.53
C TRP A 2 15.13 23.97 29.90
N SER A 3 14.83 22.76 30.38
CA SER A 3 15.34 21.52 29.78
C SER A 3 14.42 21.06 28.66
N ARG A 4 14.99 20.75 27.50
CA ARG A 4 14.26 20.13 26.37
C ARG A 4 14.22 18.62 26.58
N ILE A 5 13.12 18.14 27.16
CA ILE A 5 12.94 16.73 27.54
C ILE A 5 12.12 15.98 26.48
N ASP A 6 11.20 16.68 25.82
CA ASP A 6 10.39 16.12 24.75
C ASP A 6 11.15 16.07 23.42
N MET A 7 11.10 14.92 22.76
CA MET A 7 11.81 14.70 21.50
C MET A 7 11.06 13.73 20.58
N VAL A 8 11.12 13.99 19.28
CA VAL A 8 10.58 13.10 18.24
C VAL A 8 11.76 12.54 17.45
N TRP A 9 11.85 11.21 17.38
CA TRP A 9 12.91 10.50 16.65
C TRP A 9 12.36 10.02 15.31
N ILE A 10 13.15 10.18 14.25
CA ILE A 10 12.76 9.80 12.90
C ILE A 10 13.93 9.14 12.15
N SER A 11 13.63 8.22 11.23
CA SER A 11 14.66 7.63 10.38
C SER A 11 15.23 8.67 9.41
N ALA A 12 16.52 8.54 9.08
CA ALA A 12 17.19 9.44 8.14
C ALA A 12 16.50 9.46 6.76
N GLU A 13 15.94 8.33 6.33
CA GLU A 13 15.19 8.19 5.07
C GLU A 13 13.92 9.05 5.01
N LEU A 14 13.34 9.37 6.17
CA LEU A 14 12.12 10.14 6.28
C LEU A 14 12.37 11.65 6.44
N LEU A 15 13.63 12.05 6.68
CA LEU A 15 13.99 13.45 6.92
C LEU A 15 13.60 14.35 5.74
N SER A 16 13.79 13.87 4.50
CA SER A 16 13.39 14.60 3.28
C SER A 16 11.88 14.81 3.13
N ASN A 17 11.07 14.05 3.89
CA ASN A 17 9.63 14.16 3.88
C ASN A 17 9.09 15.10 4.97
N ILE A 18 9.92 15.56 5.90
CA ILE A 18 9.50 16.58 6.86
C ILE A 18 9.25 17.90 6.12
N GLN A 19 8.11 18.52 6.41
CA GLN A 19 7.74 19.84 5.90
C GLN A 19 8.02 20.91 6.94
N ASP A 20 7.66 20.64 8.20
CA ASP A 20 7.78 21.62 9.27
C ASP A 20 7.94 20.94 10.63
N ILE A 21 8.64 21.62 11.54
CA ILE A 21 8.82 21.22 12.94
C ILE A 21 8.71 22.47 13.81
N ASP A 22 7.78 22.46 14.75
CA ASP A 22 7.56 23.58 15.64
C ASP A 22 7.39 23.15 17.11
N ILE A 23 7.74 24.04 18.04
CA ILE A 23 7.41 23.91 19.46
C ILE A 23 6.36 24.96 19.77
N GLY A 24 5.13 24.51 19.98
CA GLY A 24 4.04 25.39 20.35
C GLY A 24 4.17 25.90 21.78
N THR A 25 3.42 26.94 22.12
CA THR A 25 3.30 27.43 23.49
C THR A 25 2.10 26.80 24.18
N SER A 26 2.29 26.24 25.37
CA SER A 26 1.22 25.73 26.22
C SER A 26 0.95 26.67 27.39
N THR A 27 -0.33 26.93 27.65
CA THR A 27 -0.79 27.62 28.87
C THR A 27 -1.47 26.68 29.86
N TRP A 28 -1.68 25.42 29.47
CA TRP A 28 -2.47 24.44 30.21
C TRP A 28 -1.61 23.35 30.85
N ALA A 29 -0.43 23.08 30.29
CA ALA A 29 0.55 22.12 30.80
C ALA A 29 1.91 22.79 31.01
N ASP A 30 2.70 22.19 31.88
CA ASP A 30 4.12 22.50 32.10
C ASP A 30 5.02 22.16 30.91
N HIS A 31 4.52 21.32 29.98
CA HIS A 31 5.18 20.97 28.73
C HIS A 31 4.56 21.68 27.52
N ASN A 32 5.45 22.13 26.62
CA ASN A 32 5.09 22.70 25.32
C ASN A 32 4.95 21.58 24.27
N PRO A 33 3.89 21.58 23.44
CA PRO A 33 3.72 20.55 22.41
C PRO A 33 4.78 20.66 21.31
N ILE A 34 5.26 19.52 20.83
CA ILE A 34 6.10 19.44 19.63
C ILE A 34 5.22 19.00 18.47
N MET A 35 5.20 19.80 17.40
CA MET A 35 4.46 19.51 16.18
C MET A 35 5.42 19.17 15.05
N VAL A 36 5.11 18.12 14.29
CA VAL A 36 5.85 17.72 13.09
C VAL A 36 4.86 17.53 11.96
N VAL A 37 5.05 18.29 10.88
CA VAL A 37 4.30 18.13 9.62
C VAL A 37 5.18 17.40 8.64
N TRP A 38 4.69 16.33 8.01
CA TRP A 38 5.42 15.62 6.96
C TRP A 38 4.56 15.44 5.70
N LYS A 39 5.21 15.17 4.56
CA LYS A 39 4.60 14.87 3.25
C LYS A 39 3.95 13.48 3.20
N GLY A 40 4.18 12.66 4.22
CA GLY A 40 3.80 11.25 4.25
C GLY A 40 4.81 10.39 3.49
N GLN A 41 4.62 9.08 3.56
CA GLN A 41 5.37 8.15 2.71
C GLN A 41 4.57 7.85 1.45
N GLN A 42 5.23 7.79 0.30
CA GLN A 42 4.63 7.14 -0.86
C GLN A 42 4.29 5.70 -0.47
N LYS A 43 3.03 5.30 -0.67
CA LYS A 43 2.61 3.91 -0.48
C LYS A 43 3.38 3.05 -1.47
N LYS A 44 4.50 2.48 -1.05
CA LYS A 44 5.14 1.41 -1.79
C LYS A 44 4.20 0.22 -1.77
N SER A 45 3.79 -0.27 -2.94
CA SER A 45 3.04 -1.53 -3.04
C SER A 45 3.85 -2.60 -2.32
N ARG A 46 3.22 -3.31 -1.37
CA ARG A 46 3.86 -4.43 -0.64
C ARG A 46 4.27 -5.57 -1.56
N TRP A 47 3.75 -5.59 -2.78
CA TRP A 47 4.01 -6.64 -3.74
C TRP A 47 4.51 -6.05 -5.06
N PRO A 48 5.78 -6.29 -5.40
CA PRO A 48 6.29 -5.98 -6.72
C PRO A 48 5.83 -7.06 -7.71
N LEU A 49 5.10 -6.65 -8.74
CA LEU A 49 4.82 -7.49 -9.90
C LEU A 49 6.04 -7.46 -10.83
N ASN A 50 6.60 -8.61 -11.18
CA ASN A 50 7.68 -8.66 -12.18
C ASN A 50 7.10 -8.38 -13.57
N ASN A 51 7.28 -7.16 -14.08
CA ASN A 51 6.74 -6.75 -15.39
C ASN A 51 7.30 -7.55 -16.57
N MET A 52 8.39 -8.32 -16.41
CA MET A 52 8.93 -9.18 -17.46
C MET A 52 7.96 -10.32 -17.80
N ILE A 53 7.31 -10.93 -16.81
CA ILE A 53 6.41 -12.06 -17.02
C ILE A 53 5.19 -11.66 -17.87
N LEU A 54 4.76 -10.40 -17.79
CA LEU A 54 3.65 -9.87 -18.58
C LEU A 54 3.94 -9.86 -20.09
N LYS A 55 5.23 -9.91 -20.46
CA LYS A 55 5.65 -9.95 -21.87
C LYS A 55 5.71 -11.37 -22.41
N GLU A 56 5.79 -12.38 -21.55
CA GLU A 56 5.87 -13.78 -21.96
C GLU A 56 4.55 -14.29 -22.52
N ASP A 57 4.58 -14.91 -23.69
CA ASP A 57 3.37 -15.38 -24.34
C ASP A 57 2.73 -16.57 -23.62
N ASN A 58 3.55 -17.45 -23.01
CA ASN A 58 3.07 -18.55 -22.19
C ASN A 58 2.25 -18.04 -20.99
N PHE A 59 2.72 -16.99 -20.33
CA PHE A 59 2.01 -16.35 -19.23
C PHE A 59 0.66 -15.79 -19.70
N LYS A 60 0.63 -15.06 -20.82
CA LYS A 60 -0.62 -14.49 -21.39
C LYS A 60 -1.64 -15.58 -21.70
N ILE A 61 -1.20 -16.66 -22.36
CA ILE A 61 -2.07 -17.79 -22.72
C ILE A 61 -2.61 -18.49 -21.46
N LYS A 62 -1.78 -18.71 -20.43
CA LYS A 62 -2.21 -19.28 -19.15
C LYS A 62 -3.25 -18.37 -18.50
N MET A 63 -2.96 -17.08 -18.37
CA MET A 63 -3.85 -16.10 -17.74
C MET A 63 -5.20 -15.97 -18.44
N GLU A 64 -5.21 -15.96 -19.78
CA GLU A 64 -6.46 -15.92 -20.55
C GLU A 64 -7.34 -17.15 -20.28
N LYS A 65 -6.75 -18.35 -20.33
CA LYS A 65 -7.46 -19.60 -20.02
C LYS A 65 -8.02 -19.61 -18.59
N GLU A 66 -7.20 -19.21 -17.63
CA GLU A 66 -7.57 -19.17 -16.21
C GLU A 66 -8.68 -18.16 -15.93
N LEU A 67 -8.63 -16.97 -16.55
CA LEU A 67 -9.69 -15.97 -16.39
C LEU A 67 -10.99 -16.39 -17.05
N VAL A 68 -10.94 -16.99 -18.24
CA VAL A 68 -12.14 -17.54 -18.90
C VAL A 68 -12.79 -18.62 -18.03
N PHE A 69 -11.99 -19.53 -17.48
CA PHE A 69 -12.48 -20.53 -16.53
C PHE A 69 -13.08 -19.88 -15.28
N PHE A 70 -12.39 -18.93 -14.66
CA PHE A 70 -12.87 -18.21 -13.48
C PHE A 70 -14.24 -17.56 -13.72
N PHE A 71 -14.40 -16.81 -14.80
CA PHE A 71 -15.67 -16.13 -15.08
C PHE A 71 -16.81 -17.10 -15.41
N LYS A 72 -16.51 -18.22 -16.08
CA LYS A 72 -17.50 -19.26 -16.36
C LYS A 72 -18.06 -19.86 -15.07
N GLU A 73 -17.20 -20.15 -14.10
CA GLU A 73 -17.61 -20.84 -12.86
C GLU A 73 -18.19 -19.90 -11.79
N ASN A 74 -17.75 -18.64 -11.78
CA ASN A 74 -18.04 -17.70 -10.68
C ASN A 74 -19.07 -16.61 -11.04
N LYS A 75 -19.40 -16.41 -12.32
CA LYS A 75 -20.44 -15.46 -12.73
C LYS A 75 -21.83 -16.08 -12.60
N LYS A 76 -22.36 -16.11 -11.37
CA LYS A 76 -23.73 -16.56 -11.05
C LYS A 76 -24.65 -15.36 -10.85
N GLU A 77 -25.97 -15.57 -11.02
CA GLU A 77 -26.98 -14.50 -10.88
C GLU A 77 -26.93 -13.82 -9.49
N ASP A 78 -26.64 -14.60 -8.45
CA ASP A 78 -26.59 -14.10 -7.06
C ASP A 78 -25.26 -13.42 -6.69
N THR A 79 -24.26 -13.45 -7.58
CA THR A 79 -22.94 -12.91 -7.28
C THR A 79 -22.87 -11.43 -7.68
N SER A 80 -22.63 -10.55 -6.70
CA SER A 80 -22.45 -9.13 -6.98
C SER A 80 -21.21 -8.89 -7.85
N LEU A 81 -21.27 -7.87 -8.71
CA LEU A 81 -20.14 -7.47 -9.55
C LEU A 81 -18.90 -7.12 -8.72
N GLN A 82 -19.11 -6.53 -7.54
CA GLN A 82 -18.02 -6.19 -6.61
C GLN A 82 -17.33 -7.45 -6.10
N ASN A 83 -18.09 -8.46 -5.65
CA ASN A 83 -17.52 -9.71 -5.17
C ASN A 83 -16.80 -10.47 -6.28
N LEU A 84 -17.37 -10.48 -7.49
CA LEU A 84 -16.74 -11.08 -8.66
C LEU A 84 -15.39 -10.40 -8.97
N TRP A 85 -15.35 -9.07 -8.95
CA TRP A 85 -14.15 -8.27 -9.18
C TRP A 85 -13.08 -8.50 -8.10
N ASP A 86 -13.45 -8.47 -6.83
CA ASP A 86 -12.53 -8.67 -5.71
C ASP A 86 -11.94 -10.09 -5.70
N THR A 87 -12.77 -11.08 -5.97
CA THR A 87 -12.34 -12.49 -6.06
C THR A 87 -11.43 -12.71 -7.26
N MET A 88 -11.75 -12.13 -8.43
CA MET A 88 -10.91 -12.23 -9.63
C MET A 88 -9.51 -11.66 -9.40
N LYS A 89 -9.40 -10.50 -8.73
CA LYS A 89 -8.10 -9.91 -8.38
C LYS A 89 -7.29 -10.82 -7.46
N ALA A 90 -7.92 -11.41 -6.44
CA ALA A 90 -7.26 -12.34 -5.54
C ALA A 90 -6.79 -13.62 -6.26
N TYR A 91 -7.65 -14.18 -7.11
CA TYR A 91 -7.35 -15.34 -7.95
C TYR A 91 -6.15 -15.07 -8.89
N THR A 92 -6.23 -13.99 -9.65
CA THR A 92 -5.18 -13.54 -10.59
C THR A 92 -3.85 -13.32 -9.87
N ARG A 93 -3.87 -12.70 -8.70
CA ARG A 93 -2.67 -12.50 -7.89
C ARG A 93 -2.06 -13.84 -7.46
N GLY A 94 -2.87 -14.81 -7.05
CA GLY A 94 -2.41 -16.17 -6.74
C GLY A 94 -1.74 -16.84 -7.94
N MET A 95 -2.34 -16.75 -9.12
CA MET A 95 -1.78 -17.30 -10.36
C MET A 95 -0.44 -16.66 -10.74
N ILE A 96 -0.30 -15.36 -10.53
CA ILE A 96 0.97 -14.66 -10.80
C ILE A 96 2.05 -15.08 -9.82
N ILE A 97 1.72 -15.20 -8.53
CA ILE A 97 2.68 -15.67 -7.51
C ILE A 97 3.12 -17.11 -7.78
N ASP A 98 2.21 -17.98 -8.23
CA ASP A 98 2.52 -19.36 -8.62
C ASP A 98 3.42 -19.44 -9.88
N TYR A 99 3.26 -18.51 -10.82
CA TYR A 99 4.04 -18.49 -12.06
C TYR A 99 5.46 -17.94 -11.89
N THR A 100 5.69 -17.08 -10.90
CA THR A 100 6.95 -16.36 -10.69
C THR A 100 7.86 -17.09 -9.71
#